data_AF-A0A6J2T8W5-F1
#
_entry.id   AF-A0A6J2T8W5-F1
#
_cell.length_a   1.000
_cell.length_b   1.000
_cell.length_c   1.000
_cell.angle_alpha   90.00
_cell.angle_beta   90.00
_cell.angle_gamma   90.00
#
_symmetry.space_group_name_H-M   'P 1'
#
loop_
_entity.id
_entity.type
_entity.pdbx_description
1 polymer ?
#
loop_
_entity_poly.entity_id
_entity_poly.type
_entity_poly.pdbx_seq_one_letter_code
_entity_poly.pdbx_strand_id
1 'polypeptide(L)'
;MPTIHAASNGTDFGIITFPAEKEQCTCALLSMSCTCCQSVVVNIMNITRRLCMTFKLSILSVSVDVTITLDGNQVSQFSISAKNPPTYCMPMLDPTPLAMCVKVHDVKVVGLTGVQICSTFYTSFDTNQIFAYEFPCVKLSTSGVELM
;
A
#
# COMPACT_ATOMS: atom_id res chain seq x y z
N MET A 1 8.13 11.44 19.57
CA MET A 1 7.43 11.08 18.31
C MET A 1 8.19 9.92 17.68
N PRO A 2 7.62 8.71 17.52
CA PRO A 2 8.34 7.63 16.86
C PRO A 2 8.35 7.85 15.34
N THR A 3 9.55 8.02 14.77
CA THR A 3 9.79 8.05 13.31
C THR A 3 10.05 6.63 12.84
N ILE A 4 9.24 6.14 11.90
CA ILE A 4 9.41 4.80 11.33
C ILE A 4 10.09 4.98 9.97
N HIS A 5 11.25 4.36 9.77
CA HIS A 5 11.91 4.36 8.47
C HIS A 5 11.23 3.35 7.55
N ALA A 6 10.62 3.82 6.45
CA ALA A 6 10.36 2.96 5.32
C ALA A 6 11.67 2.83 4.53
N ALA A 7 12.13 1.60 4.28
CA ALA A 7 13.22 1.35 3.36
C ALA A 7 12.60 1.08 1.97
N SER A 8 12.73 2.01 1.03
CA SER A 8 12.49 1.76 -0.38
C SER A 8 13.82 1.49 -1.07
N ASN A 9 13.96 0.33 -1.71
CA ASN A 9 15.02 0.14 -2.70
C ASN A 9 14.57 0.88 -3.94
N GLY A 10 15.29 1.93 -4.35
CA GLY A 10 14.92 2.76 -5.50
C GLY A 10 14.55 1.91 -6.72
N THR A 11 13.45 2.26 -7.37
CA THR A 11 12.85 1.45 -8.45
C THR A 11 12.52 2.34 -9.64
N ASP A 12 12.93 1.92 -10.83
CA ASP A 12 12.70 2.63 -12.09
C ASP A 12 11.75 1.82 -12.98
N PHE A 13 10.64 2.43 -13.37
CA PHE A 13 9.61 1.86 -14.26
C PHE A 13 9.61 2.54 -15.63
N GLY A 14 10.67 3.25 -16.00
CA GLY A 14 10.85 3.94 -17.27
C GLY A 14 10.16 5.31 -17.33
N ILE A 15 8.83 5.35 -17.14
CA ILE A 15 8.06 6.61 -17.13
C ILE A 15 8.11 7.28 -15.75
N ILE A 16 8.27 6.47 -14.70
CA ILE A 16 8.23 6.88 -13.30
C ILE A 16 9.42 6.27 -12.57
N THR A 17 10.14 7.10 -11.80
CA THR A 17 11.25 6.66 -10.94
C THR A 17 10.95 6.98 -9.48
N PHE A 18 11.11 5.97 -8.62
CA PHE A 18 11.10 6.12 -7.17
C PHE A 18 12.57 6.15 -6.71
N PRO A 19 13.11 7.32 -6.30
CA PRO A 19 14.47 7.40 -5.77
C PRO A 19 14.55 6.65 -4.44
N ALA A 20 15.72 6.05 -4.16
CA ALA A 20 16.01 5.30 -2.94
C ALA A 20 16.10 6.18 -1.66
N GLU A 21 15.53 7.38 -1.70
CA GLU A 21 15.53 8.29 -0.56
C GLU A 21 14.67 7.68 0.55
N LYS A 22 15.29 7.46 1.71
CA LYS A 22 14.59 7.09 2.94
C LYS A 22 13.76 8.27 3.43
N GLU A 23 12.55 8.44 2.89
CA GLU A 23 11.55 9.28 3.55
C GLU A 23 10.96 8.54 4.75
N GLN A 24 10.87 9.23 5.88
CA GLN A 24 10.39 8.69 7.14
C GLN A 24 8.86 8.74 7.18
N CYS A 25 8.23 7.65 7.60
CA CYS A 25 6.82 7.65 7.95
C CYS A 25 6.63 8.33 9.31
N THR A 26 5.68 9.26 9.37
CA THR A 26 5.28 9.94 10.60
C THR A 26 3.98 9.34 11.11
N CYS A 27 4.00 8.76 12.31
CA CYS A 27 2.84 8.13 12.93
C CYS A 27 2.35 8.92 14.15
N ALA A 28 1.07 9.28 14.14
CA ALA A 28 0.37 9.85 15.28
C ALA A 28 -0.39 8.75 16.02
N LEU A 29 0.08 8.41 17.22
CA LEU A 29 -0.46 7.32 18.05
C LEU A 29 -1.90 7.60 18.52
N LEU A 30 -2.23 8.86 18.83
CA LEU A 30 -3.54 9.27 19.32
C LEU A 30 -4.65 9.08 18.26
N SER A 31 -4.34 9.36 16.99
CA SER A 31 -5.26 9.22 15.86
C SER A 31 -5.09 7.91 15.10
N MET A 32 -4.16 7.06 15.54
CA MET A 32 -3.75 5.80 14.88
C MET A 32 -3.52 5.98 13.38
N SER A 33 -2.87 7.07 13.02
CA SER A 33 -2.64 7.45 11.63
C SER A 33 -1.14 7.55 11.32
N CYS A 34 -0.69 6.88 10.28
CA CYS A 34 0.68 6.93 9.77
C CYS A 34 0.69 7.52 8.37
N THR A 35 1.51 8.55 8.14
CA THR A 35 1.73 9.12 6.81
C THR A 35 3.13 8.82 6.35
N CYS A 36 3.25 8.14 5.22
CA CYS A 36 4.50 7.83 4.54
C CYS A 36 4.54 8.62 3.24
N CYS A 37 5.60 9.39 3.01
CA CYS A 37 5.81 10.09 1.74
C CYS A 37 6.97 9.44 0.98
N GLN A 38 6.93 9.56 -0.34
CA GLN A 38 8.01 9.20 -1.23
C GLN A 38 8.04 10.20 -2.40
N SER A 39 9.21 10.77 -2.67
CA SER A 39 9.48 11.49 -3.93
C SER A 39 9.27 10.57 -5.13
N VAL A 40 8.69 11.09 -6.21
CA VAL A 40 8.42 10.36 -7.46
C VAL A 40 8.83 11.24 -8.63
N VAL A 41 9.75 10.78 -9.47
CA VAL A 41 10.16 11.51 -10.66
C VAL A 41 9.34 11.03 -11.86
N VAL A 42 8.67 11.95 -12.53
CA VAL A 42 7.94 11.70 -13.78
C VAL A 42 8.88 12.02 -14.94
N ASN A 43 9.54 10.99 -15.47
CA ASN A 43 10.68 11.11 -16.38
C ASN A 43 10.33 11.84 -17.70
N ILE A 44 9.11 11.65 -18.20
CA ILE A 44 8.64 12.28 -19.45
C ILE A 44 8.54 13.81 -19.39
N MET A 45 8.36 14.38 -18.20
CA MET A 45 8.27 15.82 -17.98
C MET A 45 9.45 16.36 -17.17
N ASN A 46 10.32 15.47 -16.67
CA ASN A 46 11.39 15.78 -15.72
C ASN A 46 10.88 16.55 -14.48
N ILE A 47 9.72 16.15 -13.94
CA ILE A 47 9.10 16.78 -12.77
C ILE A 47 9.14 15.81 -11.60
N THR A 48 9.63 16.27 -10.46
CA THR A 48 9.54 15.56 -9.19
C THR A 48 8.23 15.90 -8.49
N ARG A 49 7.51 14.88 -8.05
CA ARG A 49 6.24 14.92 -7.34
C ARG A 49 6.40 14.28 -5.97
N ARG A 50 5.59 14.67 -5.01
CA ARG A 50 5.58 14.04 -3.68
C ARG A 50 4.34 13.20 -3.51
N LEU A 51 4.51 11.88 -3.55
CA LEU A 51 3.44 10.93 -3.28
C LEU A 51 3.41 10.65 -1.78
N CYS A 52 2.27 10.86 -1.12
CA CYS A 52 2.09 10.47 0.28
C CYS A 52 0.92 9.51 0.41
N MET A 53 1.10 8.50 1.26
CA MET A 53 0.07 7.55 1.67
C MET A 53 -0.17 7.73 3.17
N THR A 54 -1.41 8.02 3.53
CA THR A 54 -1.87 8.10 4.92
C THR A 54 -2.71 6.87 5.24
N PHE A 55 -2.25 6.08 6.18
CA PHE A 55 -2.92 4.92 6.72
C PHE A 55 -3.57 5.31 8.05
N LYS A 56 -4.89 5.19 8.17
CA LYS A 56 -5.63 5.43 9.40
C LYS A 56 -6.26 4.14 9.87
N LEU A 57 -5.78 3.63 11.01
CA LEU A 57 -6.34 2.46 11.67
C LEU A 57 -7.56 2.86 12.47
N SER A 58 -8.66 2.16 12.25
CA SER A 58 -9.89 2.32 13.00
C SER A 58 -10.16 1.04 13.78
N ILE A 59 -9.85 1.04 15.09
CA ILE A 59 -9.99 -0.15 15.96
C ILE A 59 -11.45 -0.61 16.04
N LEU A 60 -12.39 0.33 16.13
CA LEU A 60 -13.82 0.04 16.25
C LEU A 60 -14.35 -0.78 15.07
N SER A 61 -13.98 -0.40 13.85
CA SER A 61 -14.39 -1.09 12.61
C SER A 61 -13.41 -2.19 12.19
N VAL A 62 -12.25 -2.29 12.84
CA VAL A 62 -11.11 -3.12 12.43
C VAL A 62 -10.83 -2.92 10.93
N SER A 63 -10.63 -1.65 10.56
CA SER A 63 -10.37 -1.24 9.18
C SER A 63 -9.17 -0.31 9.09
N VAL A 64 -8.58 -0.23 7.91
CA VAL A 64 -7.49 0.67 7.56
C VAL A 64 -7.97 1.55 6.41
N ASP A 65 -8.15 2.84 6.66
CA ASP A 65 -8.39 3.81 5.61
C ASP A 65 -7.04 4.23 5.02
N VAL A 66 -6.90 4.08 3.71
CA VAL A 66 -5.71 4.49 2.96
C VAL A 66 -6.09 5.71 2.12
N THR A 67 -5.43 6.81 2.36
CA THR A 67 -5.55 8.04 1.57
C THR A 67 -4.26 8.26 0.81
N ILE A 68 -4.35 8.46 -0.49
CA ILE A 68 -3.22 8.77 -1.35
C ILE A 68 -3.32 10.24 -1.75
N THR A 69 -2.23 10.99 -1.55
CA THR A 69 -2.11 12.38 -1.97
C THR A 69 -0.90 12.57 -2.87
N LEU A 70 -1.02 13.41 -3.90
CA LEU A 70 0.07 13.84 -4.76
C LEU A 70 0.27 15.36 -4.61
N ASP A 71 1.46 15.78 -4.18
CA ASP A 71 1.78 17.17 -3.84
C ASP A 71 0.77 17.78 -2.83
N GLY A 72 0.28 16.94 -1.91
CA GLY A 72 -0.72 17.31 -0.91
C GLY A 72 -2.18 17.26 -1.38
N ASN A 73 -2.44 17.05 -2.68
CA ASN A 73 -3.80 16.91 -3.22
C ASN A 73 -4.26 15.46 -3.11
N GLN A 74 -5.43 15.21 -2.51
CA GLN A 74 -6.00 13.86 -2.46
C GLN A 74 -6.31 13.37 -3.88
N VAL A 75 -5.71 12.24 -4.26
CA VAL A 75 -5.92 11.60 -5.56
C VAL A 75 -6.75 10.33 -5.44
N SER A 76 -6.71 9.65 -4.29
CA SER A 76 -7.52 8.45 -4.04
C SER A 76 -7.71 8.21 -2.56
N GLN A 77 -8.82 7.56 -2.20
CA GLN A 77 -9.09 7.10 -0.85
C GLN A 77 -9.86 5.77 -0.91
N PHE A 78 -9.42 4.78 -0.14
CA PHE A 78 -10.09 3.49 -0.02
C PHE A 78 -9.98 2.95 1.41
N SER A 79 -10.88 2.05 1.79
CA SER A 79 -10.90 1.43 3.11
C SER A 79 -10.72 -0.07 2.98
N ILE A 80 -9.75 -0.62 3.71
CA ILE A 80 -9.50 -2.05 3.81
C ILE A 80 -10.06 -2.52 5.14
N SER A 81 -11.14 -3.29 5.14
CA SER A 81 -11.63 -3.93 6.36
C SER A 81 -10.87 -5.22 6.63
N ALA A 82 -10.35 -5.41 7.84
CA ALA A 82 -9.80 -6.69 8.26
C ALA A 82 -10.90 -7.75 8.51
N LYS A 83 -12.14 -7.32 8.76
CA LYS A 83 -13.29 -8.22 8.94
C LYS A 83 -13.77 -8.82 7.62
N ASN A 84 -13.65 -8.05 6.54
CA ASN A 84 -14.03 -8.51 5.21
C ASN A 84 -13.15 -7.82 4.15
N PRO A 85 -11.89 -8.26 3.99
CA PRO A 85 -10.96 -7.65 3.06
C PRO A 85 -11.49 -7.79 1.63
N PRO A 86 -11.85 -6.68 0.94
CA PRO A 86 -12.32 -6.77 -0.43
C PRO A 86 -11.16 -7.19 -1.34
N THR A 87 -11.48 -7.91 -2.40
CA THR A 87 -10.54 -8.07 -3.51
C THR A 87 -10.54 -6.78 -4.32
N TYR A 88 -9.36 -6.20 -4.56
CA TYR A 88 -9.22 -5.03 -5.40
C TYR A 88 -8.62 -5.42 -6.74
N CYS A 89 -9.29 -5.06 -7.84
CA CYS A 89 -8.85 -5.36 -9.19
C CYS A 89 -8.61 -4.07 -9.97
N MET A 90 -7.44 -3.98 -10.62
CA MET A 90 -7.09 -2.92 -11.54
C MET A 90 -7.08 -3.47 -12.97
N PRO A 91 -7.82 -2.85 -13.91
CA PRO A 91 -7.74 -3.21 -15.32
C PRO A 91 -6.31 -2.95 -15.81
N MET A 92 -5.74 -3.95 -16.48
CA MET A 92 -4.37 -3.87 -17.01
C MET A 92 -4.35 -3.46 -18.48
N LEU A 93 -5.41 -3.76 -19.23
CA LEU A 93 -5.44 -3.47 -20.66
C LEU A 93 -6.88 -3.36 -21.17
N ASP A 94 -7.43 -2.17 -21.30
CA ASP A 94 -8.71 -1.98 -21.99
C ASP A 94 -8.53 -2.02 -23.52
N PRO A 95 -9.45 -2.62 -24.31
CA PRO A 95 -10.74 -3.22 -23.92
C PRO A 95 -10.65 -4.72 -23.59
N THR A 96 -9.44 -5.26 -23.41
CA THR A 96 -9.25 -6.67 -23.08
C THR A 96 -9.72 -6.91 -21.64
N PRO A 97 -10.46 -7.99 -21.33
CA PRO A 97 -10.93 -8.25 -19.96
C PRO A 97 -9.80 -8.80 -19.08
N LEU A 98 -8.63 -8.13 -19.07
CA LEU A 98 -7.44 -8.47 -18.32
C LEU A 98 -7.30 -7.53 -17.13
N ALA A 99 -7.34 -8.08 -15.92
CA ALA A 99 -7.18 -7.33 -14.68
C ALA A 99 -6.14 -7.98 -13.77
N MET A 100 -5.36 -7.17 -13.07
CA MET A 100 -4.59 -7.62 -11.92
C MET A 100 -5.43 -7.42 -10.67
N CYS A 101 -5.50 -8.41 -9.80
CA CYS A 101 -6.28 -8.39 -8.59
C CYS A 101 -5.38 -8.67 -7.38
N VAL A 102 -5.72 -8.08 -6.25
CA VAL A 102 -5.12 -8.40 -4.94
C VAL A 102 -6.24 -8.80 -3.99
N LYS A 103 -6.07 -9.97 -3.38
CA LYS A 103 -6.98 -10.53 -2.38
C LYS A 103 -6.24 -10.66 -1.06
N VAL A 104 -6.56 -9.76 -0.13
CA VAL A 104 -6.12 -9.89 1.27
C VAL A 104 -7.00 -10.94 1.94
N HIS A 105 -6.40 -11.89 2.67
CA HIS A 105 -7.14 -13.04 3.23
C HIS A 105 -6.78 -13.38 4.68
N ASP A 106 -5.71 -12.81 5.24
CA ASP A 106 -5.34 -13.02 6.63
C ASP A 106 -4.81 -11.70 7.22
N VAL A 107 -5.56 -11.12 8.16
CA VAL A 107 -5.16 -9.92 8.89
C VAL A 107 -5.19 -10.23 10.37
N LYS A 108 -4.04 -10.17 11.03
CA LYS A 108 -3.89 -10.51 12.45
C LYS A 108 -3.16 -9.43 13.20
N VAL A 109 -3.58 -9.17 14.43
CA VAL A 109 -2.79 -8.35 15.36
C VAL A 109 -1.69 -9.23 15.94
N VAL A 110 -0.44 -8.78 15.86
CA VAL A 110 0.75 -9.49 16.35
C VAL A 110 1.36 -8.68 17.50
N GLY A 111 1.22 -9.19 18.72
CA GLY A 111 1.69 -8.50 19.93
C GLY A 111 0.83 -7.29 20.31
N LEU A 112 1.46 -6.26 20.90
CA LEU A 112 0.77 -5.04 21.36
C LEU A 112 0.63 -3.97 20.27
N THR A 113 1.48 -3.99 19.25
CA THR A 113 1.59 -2.91 18.26
C THR A 113 1.80 -3.39 16.82
N GLY A 114 1.72 -4.69 16.57
CA GLY A 114 1.92 -5.27 15.25
C GLY A 114 0.61 -5.67 14.57
N VAL A 115 0.59 -5.61 13.25
CA VAL A 115 -0.45 -6.14 12.37
C VAL A 115 0.23 -6.90 11.23
N GLN A 116 -0.12 -8.16 11.06
CA GLN A 116 0.30 -9.00 9.94
C GLN A 116 -0.83 -9.05 8.90
N ILE A 117 -0.46 -8.94 7.63
CA ILE A 117 -1.37 -8.91 6.48
C ILE A 117 -0.83 -9.88 5.41
N CYS A 118 -1.61 -10.87 5.03
CA CYS A 118 -1.29 -11.79 3.93
C CYS A 118 -2.19 -11.51 2.72
N SER A 119 -1.60 -11.58 1.52
CA SER A 119 -2.28 -11.23 0.29
C SER A 119 -1.88 -12.13 -0.87
N THR A 120 -2.84 -12.42 -1.75
CA THR A 120 -2.62 -13.14 -3.00
C THR A 120 -2.83 -12.16 -4.14
N PHE A 121 -1.85 -12.05 -5.02
CA PHE A 121 -1.98 -11.34 -6.29
C PHE A 121 -2.39 -12.34 -7.35
N TYR A 122 -3.35 -12.00 -8.19
CA TYR A 122 -3.75 -12.88 -9.28
C TYR A 122 -4.19 -12.08 -10.50
N THR A 123 -3.99 -12.65 -11.67
CA THR A 123 -4.45 -12.08 -12.93
C THR A 123 -5.76 -12.75 -13.32
N SER A 124 -6.77 -11.94 -13.61
CA SER A 124 -8.07 -12.39 -14.13
C SER A 124 -8.16 -12.07 -15.61
N PHE A 125 -8.58 -13.06 -16.42
CA PHE A 125 -8.97 -12.89 -17.81
C PHE A 125 -10.38 -13.43 -18.01
N ASP A 126 -11.30 -12.57 -18.43
CA ASP A 126 -12.71 -12.93 -18.66
C ASP A 126 -13.32 -13.67 -17.44
N THR A 127 -13.11 -13.10 -16.25
CA THR A 127 -13.49 -13.65 -14.92
C THR A 127 -12.74 -14.90 -14.46
N ASN A 128 -11.94 -15.54 -15.32
CA ASN A 128 -11.12 -16.69 -14.95
C ASN A 128 -9.79 -16.25 -14.36
N GLN A 129 -9.41 -16.84 -13.23
CA GLN A 129 -8.08 -16.67 -12.66
C GLN A 129 -7.08 -17.50 -13.47
N ILE A 130 -6.20 -16.82 -14.20
CA ILE A 130 -5.21 -17.44 -15.08
C ILE A 130 -3.83 -17.57 -14.44
N PHE A 131 -3.52 -16.73 -13.47
CA PHE A 131 -2.27 -16.76 -12.72
C PHE A 131 -2.50 -16.28 -11.30
N ALA A 132 -1.91 -16.94 -10.30
CA ALA A 132 -1.88 -16.46 -8.93
C ALA A 132 -0.50 -16.59 -8.32
N TYR A 133 -0.18 -15.61 -7.48
CA TYR A 133 1.02 -15.52 -6.67
C TYR A 133 0.63 -15.18 -5.23
N GLU A 134 0.96 -16.06 -4.32
CA GLU A 134 0.81 -15.80 -2.88
C GLU A 134 2.01 -14.97 -2.42
N PHE A 135 1.75 -13.71 -2.06
CA PHE A 135 2.78 -12.82 -1.57
C PHE A 135 3.12 -13.19 -0.11
N PRO A 136 4.40 -13.17 0.28
CA PRO A 136 4.81 -13.30 1.67
C PRO A 136 4.02 -12.35 2.58
N CYS A 137 3.63 -12.81 3.77
CA CYS A 137 2.85 -11.97 4.67
C CYS A 137 3.67 -10.75 5.12
N VAL A 138 3.03 -9.60 5.19
CA VAL A 138 3.64 -8.34 5.60
C VAL A 138 3.26 -8.04 7.06
N LYS A 139 4.25 -7.89 7.93
CA LYS A 139 4.07 -7.46 9.31
C LYS A 139 4.42 -5.99 9.45
N LEU A 140 3.40 -5.19 9.77
CA LEU A 140 3.47 -3.78 10.10
C LEU A 140 3.56 -3.64 11.62
N SER A 141 4.57 -2.98 12.16
CA SER A 141 4.68 -2.73 13.60
C SER A 141 5.32 -1.39 13.88
N THR A 142 5.40 -1.00 15.16
CA THR A 142 6.19 0.15 15.61
C THR A 142 7.67 0.06 15.23
N SER A 143 8.17 -1.13 14.93
CA SER A 143 9.56 -1.38 14.51
C SER A 143 9.75 -1.31 12.99
N GLY A 144 8.69 -1.16 12.20
CA GLY A 144 8.75 -1.08 10.74
C GLY A 144 7.90 -2.12 10.01
N VAL A 145 8.26 -2.39 8.76
CA VAL A 145 7.61 -3.34 7.86
C VAL A 145 8.55 -4.53 7.63
N GLU A 146 8.05 -5.74 7.82
CA GLU A 146 8.81 -6.98 7.70
C GLU A 146 8.06 -7.97 6.79
N LEU A 147 8.77 -8.64 5.89
CA LEU A 147 8.24 -9.76 5.10
C LEU A 147 8.50 -11.04 5.89
N MET A 148 7.48 -11.90 5.99
CA MET A 148 7.56 -13.17 6.71
C MET A 148 7.56 -14.38 5.79
#